data_AF-A0A7S2S7R7-F1
#
_entry.id   AF-A0A7S2S7R7-F1
#
_cell.length_a   1.000
_cell.length_b   1.000
_cell.length_c   1.000
_cell.angle_alpha   90.00
_cell.angle_beta   90.00
_cell.angle_gamma   90.00
#
_symmetry.space_group_name_H-M   'P 1'
#
loop_
_entity.id
_entity.type
_entity.pdbx_description
1 polymer ?
#
loop_
_entity_poly.entity_id
_entity_poly.type
_entity_poly.pdbx_seq_one_letter_code
_entity_poly.pdbx_strand_id
1 'polypeptide(L)'
;GVYMIDRRSSLAPDSFNSYRMFGRVLGKALYDQQLVNAPLCTGVIKQMLGLQPDLEDLEEIDPMLCKSLRWMLENDITDILEETFSIMVEEFGTHREVELCERGSKRNVTEKNKEKYVAAVVKYHFTSAVRKQLRSLLEGMWEVVPSPDLQD
;
A
#
# COMPACT_ATOMS: atom_id res chain seq x y z
N GLY A 1 -15.70 9.23 1.02
CA GLY A 1 -14.26 9.03 0.76
C GLY A 1 -13.95 7.56 0.88
N VAL A 2 -12.86 7.11 0.29
CA VAL A 2 -12.35 5.73 0.47
C VAL A 2 -11.44 5.65 1.69
N TYR A 3 -11.38 4.49 2.32
CA TYR A 3 -10.53 4.23 3.48
C TYR A 3 -9.30 3.41 3.08
N MET A 4 -8.15 3.82 3.61
CA MET A 4 -6.88 3.12 3.50
C MET A 4 -6.36 2.75 4.90
N ILE A 5 -5.38 1.85 4.95
CA ILE A 5 -4.67 1.57 6.21
C ILE A 5 -3.73 2.74 6.48
N ASP A 6 -3.89 3.40 7.63
CA ASP A 6 -2.96 4.46 8.05
C ASP A 6 -1.67 3.84 8.56
N ARG A 7 -0.53 4.17 7.96
CA ARG A 7 0.77 3.76 8.47
C ARG A 7 0.96 4.17 9.93
N ARG A 8 0.55 5.38 10.29
CA ARG A 8 0.83 5.98 11.61
C ARG A 8 0.13 5.22 12.73
N SER A 9 -0.89 4.42 12.40
CA SER A 9 -1.60 3.58 13.35
C SER A 9 -0.66 2.64 14.12
N SER A 10 0.50 2.24 13.55
CA SER A 10 1.44 1.34 14.23
C SER A 10 2.00 1.90 15.54
N LEU A 11 1.84 3.19 15.78
CA LEU A 11 2.28 3.87 17.00
C LEU A 11 1.18 3.90 18.07
N ALA A 12 -0.07 3.71 17.67
CA ALA A 12 -1.16 3.60 18.63
C ALA A 12 -1.09 2.22 19.33
N PRO A 13 -1.24 2.19 20.66
CA PRO A 13 -1.31 0.94 21.40
C PRO A 13 -2.48 0.08 20.89
N ASP A 14 -2.29 -1.23 20.87
CA ASP A 14 -3.27 -2.23 20.41
C ASP A 14 -3.78 -2.09 18.97
N SER A 15 -3.20 -1.22 18.15
CA SER A 15 -3.61 -1.02 16.75
C SER A 15 -3.68 -2.33 15.95
N PHE A 16 -2.69 -3.20 16.11
CA PHE A 16 -2.67 -4.53 15.46
C PHE A 16 -3.82 -5.42 15.90
N ASN A 17 -4.21 -5.40 17.18
CA ASN A 17 -5.36 -6.14 17.68
C ASN A 17 -6.66 -5.60 17.09
N SER A 18 -6.78 -4.27 16.95
CA SER A 18 -7.92 -3.63 16.29
C SER A 18 -8.03 -4.01 14.81
N TYR A 19 -6.91 -4.03 14.07
CA TYR A 19 -6.90 -4.51 12.67
C TYR A 19 -7.30 -5.98 12.58
N ARG A 20 -6.80 -6.83 13.46
CA ARG A 20 -7.17 -8.25 13.51
C ARG A 20 -8.64 -8.45 13.84
N MET A 21 -9.19 -7.68 14.78
CA MET A 21 -10.62 -7.71 15.08
C MET A 21 -11.46 -7.24 13.89
N PHE A 22 -11.05 -6.17 13.21
CA PHE A 22 -11.71 -5.72 11.99
C PHE A 22 -11.68 -6.79 10.89
N GLY A 23 -10.53 -7.45 10.71
CA GLY A 23 -10.39 -8.62 9.83
C GLY A 23 -11.41 -9.72 10.13
N ARG A 24 -11.60 -10.08 11.42
CA ARG A 24 -12.63 -11.06 11.83
C ARG A 24 -14.04 -10.61 11.49
N VAL A 25 -14.35 -9.33 11.68
CA VAL A 25 -15.67 -8.76 11.33
C VAL A 25 -15.92 -8.86 9.83
N LEU A 26 -14.93 -8.49 9.00
CA LEU A 26 -15.02 -8.63 7.54
C LEU A 26 -15.18 -10.10 7.13
N GLY A 27 -14.37 -11.00 7.70
CA GLY A 27 -14.47 -12.44 7.45
C GLY A 27 -15.85 -12.99 7.82
N LYS A 28 -16.41 -12.58 8.97
CA LYS A 28 -17.75 -13.00 9.39
C LYS A 28 -18.84 -12.48 8.46
N ALA A 29 -18.75 -11.23 8.04
CA ALA A 29 -19.70 -10.66 7.09
C ALA A 29 -19.65 -11.36 5.73
N LEU A 30 -18.46 -11.71 5.23
CA LEU A 30 -18.29 -12.53 4.03
C LEU A 30 -18.94 -13.91 4.20
N TYR A 31 -18.69 -14.58 5.32
CA TYR A 31 -19.27 -15.90 5.62
C TYR A 31 -20.81 -15.86 5.67
N ASP A 32 -21.38 -14.82 6.29
CA ASP A 32 -22.84 -14.64 6.42
C ASP A 32 -23.50 -14.02 5.19
N GLN A 33 -22.73 -13.69 4.14
CA GLN A 33 -23.20 -12.96 2.96
C GLN A 33 -23.87 -11.62 3.31
N GLN A 34 -23.31 -10.92 4.29
CA GLN A 34 -23.78 -9.61 4.75
C GLN A 34 -22.97 -8.49 4.12
N LEU A 35 -23.65 -7.41 3.75
CA LEU A 35 -23.01 -6.20 3.25
C LEU A 35 -22.41 -5.41 4.42
N VAL A 36 -21.13 -5.05 4.30
CA VAL A 36 -20.45 -4.13 5.22
C VAL A 36 -20.30 -2.79 4.54
N ASN A 37 -20.78 -1.72 5.19
CA ASN A 37 -20.54 -0.35 4.73
C ASN A 37 -19.11 0.10 5.12
N ALA A 38 -18.11 -0.50 4.47
CA ALA A 38 -16.70 -0.16 4.63
C ALA A 38 -16.11 0.14 3.24
N PRO A 39 -16.15 1.40 2.77
CA PRO A 39 -15.65 1.76 1.45
C PRO A 39 -14.11 1.78 1.45
N LEU A 40 -13.48 0.61 1.43
CA LEU A 40 -12.03 0.45 1.31
C LEU A 40 -11.59 0.85 -0.12
N CYS A 41 -10.42 1.45 -0.25
CA CYS A 41 -9.86 1.73 -1.57
C CYS A 41 -9.50 0.43 -2.31
N THR A 42 -9.50 0.49 -3.65
CA THR A 42 -9.30 -0.67 -4.52
C THR A 42 -7.98 -1.39 -4.23
N GLY A 43 -6.90 -0.65 -3.95
CA GLY A 43 -5.61 -1.26 -3.61
C GLY A 43 -5.62 -2.07 -2.31
N VAL A 44 -6.41 -1.71 -1.30
CA VAL A 44 -6.57 -2.53 -0.08
C VAL A 44 -7.39 -3.79 -0.38
N ILE A 45 -8.45 -3.67 -1.18
CA ILE A 45 -9.26 -4.82 -1.61
C ILE A 45 -8.41 -5.81 -2.42
N LYS A 46 -7.59 -5.32 -3.37
CA LYS A 46 -6.64 -6.16 -4.13
C LYS A 46 -5.70 -6.92 -3.19
N GLN A 47 -5.12 -6.26 -2.19
CA GLN A 47 -4.28 -6.93 -1.19
C GLN A 47 -5.02 -8.03 -0.41
N MET A 48 -6.29 -7.81 -0.04
CA MET A 48 -7.12 -8.83 0.60
C MET A 48 -7.39 -10.05 -0.27
N LEU A 49 -7.39 -9.86 -1.60
CA LEU A 49 -7.57 -10.92 -2.60
C LEU A 49 -6.24 -11.54 -3.06
N GLY A 50 -5.10 -11.16 -2.47
CA GLY A 50 -3.78 -11.63 -2.90
C GLY A 50 -3.28 -11.00 -4.22
N LEU A 51 -3.96 -9.97 -4.71
CA LEU A 51 -3.60 -9.24 -5.92
C LEU A 51 -2.64 -8.09 -5.61
N GLN A 52 -1.77 -7.77 -6.57
CA GLN A 52 -0.86 -6.63 -6.46
C GLN A 52 -1.56 -5.34 -6.92
N PRO A 53 -1.55 -4.28 -6.11
CA PRO A 53 -1.99 -2.96 -6.52
C PRO A 53 -1.07 -2.36 -7.59
N ASP A 54 -1.66 -1.53 -8.44
CA ASP A 54 -1.02 -0.85 -9.55
C ASP A 54 -1.09 0.68 -9.39
N LEU A 55 -0.65 1.40 -10.42
CA LEU A 55 -0.58 2.87 -10.40
C LEU A 55 -1.98 3.50 -10.39
N GLU A 56 -2.94 2.85 -11.03
CA GLU A 56 -4.34 3.28 -11.11
C GLU A 56 -5.00 3.26 -9.72
N ASP A 57 -4.69 2.26 -8.89
CA ASP A 57 -5.19 2.22 -7.51
C ASP A 57 -4.74 3.42 -6.67
N LEU A 58 -3.57 3.99 -6.99
CA LEU A 58 -3.04 5.17 -6.29
C LEU A 58 -3.87 6.41 -6.57
N GLU A 59 -4.57 6.48 -7.70
CA GLU A 59 -5.41 7.63 -8.09
C GLU A 59 -6.54 7.89 -7.09
N GLU A 60 -7.07 6.84 -6.45
CA GLU A 60 -8.12 6.96 -5.41
C GLU A 60 -7.61 7.60 -4.10
N ILE A 61 -6.29 7.52 -3.84
CA ILE A 61 -5.67 7.96 -2.59
C ILE A 61 -4.94 9.29 -2.78
N ASP A 62 -4.11 9.36 -3.81
CA ASP A 62 -3.27 10.50 -4.15
C ASP A 62 -3.25 10.72 -5.67
N PRO A 63 -4.25 11.44 -6.21
CA PRO A 63 -4.33 11.74 -7.63
C PRO A 63 -3.12 12.52 -8.15
N MET A 64 -2.49 13.32 -7.29
CA MET A 64 -1.36 14.17 -7.68
C MET A 64 -0.11 13.34 -7.87
N LEU A 65 0.17 12.42 -6.94
CA LEU A 65 1.27 11.47 -7.06
C LEU A 65 1.03 10.48 -8.21
N CYS A 66 -0.19 9.99 -8.38
CA CYS A 66 -0.52 9.13 -9.53
C CYS A 66 -0.19 9.84 -10.86
N LYS A 67 -0.59 11.12 -11.00
CA LYS A 67 -0.29 11.92 -12.19
C LYS A 67 1.20 12.13 -12.42
N SER A 68 1.99 12.40 -11.36
CA SER A 68 3.43 12.62 -11.51
C SER A 68 4.17 11.33 -11.90
N LEU A 69 3.80 10.20 -11.31
CA LEU A 69 4.37 8.89 -11.66
C LEU A 69 3.96 8.46 -13.08
N ARG A 70 2.70 8.72 -13.49
CA ARG A 70 2.24 8.47 -14.86
C ARG A 70 3.02 9.31 -15.87
N TRP A 71 3.24 10.59 -15.57
CA TRP A 71 4.07 11.47 -16.39
C TRP A 71 5.51 10.94 -16.52
N MET A 72 6.12 10.47 -15.42
CA MET A 72 7.45 9.86 -15.44
C MET A 72 7.52 8.64 -16.37
N LEU A 73 6.47 7.80 -16.41
CA LEU A 73 6.42 6.65 -17.31
C LEU A 73 6.31 7.06 -18.78
N GLU A 74 5.51 8.08 -19.07
CA GLU A 74 5.16 8.50 -20.43
C GLU A 74 6.20 9.42 -21.09
N ASN A 75 7.12 10.00 -20.31
CA ASN A 75 8.09 11.00 -20.80
C ASN A 75 9.53 10.57 -20.53
N ASP A 76 10.46 11.04 -21.36
CA ASP A 76 11.90 10.90 -21.11
C ASP A 76 12.29 11.79 -19.92
N ILE A 77 12.91 11.21 -18.90
CA ILE A 77 13.29 11.91 -17.66
C ILE A 77 14.78 12.27 -17.61
N THR A 78 15.54 12.00 -18.67
CA THR A 78 16.99 12.27 -18.73
C THR A 78 17.27 13.74 -18.45
N ASP A 79 18.04 14.00 -17.39
CA ASP A 79 18.38 15.35 -16.91
C ASP A 79 17.17 16.23 -16.53
N ILE A 80 15.97 15.65 -16.37
CA ILE A 80 14.76 16.34 -15.92
C ILE A 80 14.49 16.11 -14.44
N LEU A 81 14.72 14.89 -13.96
CA LEU A 81 14.44 14.47 -12.58
C LEU A 81 15.71 13.93 -11.91
N GLU A 82 16.01 14.44 -10.72
CA GLU A 82 17.10 13.94 -9.87
C GLU A 82 16.54 13.08 -8.73
N GLU A 83 15.78 12.05 -9.09
CA GLU A 83 15.20 11.11 -8.13
C GLU A 83 16.15 9.93 -7.87
N THR A 84 16.08 9.38 -6.65
CA THR A 84 16.73 8.11 -6.29
C THR A 84 15.68 7.08 -5.87
N PHE A 85 16.05 5.83 -5.64
CA PHE A 85 15.12 4.81 -5.12
C PHE A 85 14.83 5.00 -3.63
N SER A 86 14.57 6.23 -3.21
CA SER A 86 14.07 6.63 -1.89
C SER A 86 12.96 7.67 -2.05
N ILE A 87 12.21 7.89 -0.98
CA ILE A 87 11.16 8.92 -0.91
C ILE A 87 11.18 9.59 0.45
N MET A 88 10.75 10.85 0.50
CA MET A 88 10.57 11.58 1.73
C MET A 88 9.14 11.39 2.24
N VAL A 89 9.00 10.90 3.48
CA VAL A 89 7.69 10.79 4.12
C VAL A 89 7.65 11.67 5.35
N GLU A 90 6.56 12.42 5.47
CA GLU A 90 6.26 13.18 6.68
C GLU A 90 5.58 12.28 7.72
N GLU A 91 6.25 12.11 8.86
CA GLU A 91 5.71 11.42 10.03
C GLU A 91 5.86 12.35 11.25
N PHE A 92 4.73 12.77 11.83
CA PHE A 92 4.68 13.64 13.03
C PHE A 92 5.41 14.98 12.89
N GLY A 93 5.30 15.61 11.71
CA GLY A 93 5.98 16.88 11.41
C GLY A 93 7.49 16.73 11.18
N THR A 94 8.00 15.50 11.09
CA THR A 94 9.39 15.22 10.72
C THR A 94 9.42 14.54 9.36
N HIS A 95 10.30 14.99 8.47
CA HIS A 95 10.54 14.32 7.21
C HIS A 95 11.59 13.22 7.40
N ARG A 96 11.25 12.02 6.96
CA ARG A 96 12.15 10.86 6.99
C ARG A 96 12.33 10.34 5.58
N GLU A 97 13.58 10.15 5.19
CA GLU A 97 13.92 9.43 3.97
C GLU A 97 13.68 7.93 4.16
N VAL A 98 12.96 7.32 3.24
CA VAL A 98 12.69 5.88 3.23
C VAL A 98 13.18 5.28 1.93
N GLU A 99 14.10 4.32 2.03
CA GLU A 99 14.60 3.59 0.88
C GLU A 99 13.54 2.60 0.35
N LEU A 100 13.27 2.66 -0.95
CA LEU A 100 12.33 1.77 -1.65
C LEU A 100 12.96 0.40 -1.98
N CYS A 101 14.29 0.35 -2.04
CA CYS A 101 15.08 -0.87 -2.17
C CYS A 101 16.37 -0.76 -1.35
N GLU A 102 17.13 -1.85 -1.24
CA GLU A 102 18.43 -1.83 -0.54
C GLU A 102 19.37 -0.77 -1.15
N ARG A 103 19.87 0.14 -0.31
CA ARG A 103 20.72 1.28 -0.72
C ARG A 103 20.05 2.16 -1.78
N GLY A 104 18.73 2.31 -1.69
CA GLY A 104 17.93 3.02 -2.68
C GLY A 104 18.32 4.49 -2.85
N SER A 105 18.72 5.15 -1.76
CA SER A 105 19.22 6.53 -1.74
C SER A 105 20.47 6.75 -2.61
N LYS A 106 21.22 5.68 -2.94
CA LYS A 106 22.43 5.72 -3.77
C LYS A 106 22.18 5.26 -5.21
N ARG A 107 20.94 4.94 -5.54
CA ARG A 107 20.55 4.40 -6.83
C ARG A 107 19.65 5.40 -7.54
N ASN A 108 20.18 6.03 -8.57
CA ASN A 108 19.42 7.02 -9.35
C ASN A 108 18.30 6.35 -10.17
N VAL A 109 17.21 7.08 -10.32
CA VAL A 109 16.16 6.77 -11.29
C VAL A 109 16.65 7.20 -12.67
N THR A 110 16.45 6.33 -13.66
CA THR A 110 16.91 6.50 -15.05
C THR A 110 15.84 5.95 -15.98
N GLU A 111 15.89 6.29 -17.26
CA GLU A 111 14.98 5.72 -18.28
C GLU A 111 14.90 4.18 -18.24
N LYS A 112 16.02 3.51 -17.97
CA LYS A 112 16.10 2.04 -17.92
C LYS A 112 15.42 1.42 -16.68
N ASN A 113 15.15 2.21 -15.65
CA ASN A 113 14.68 1.69 -14.37
C ASN A 113 13.46 2.42 -13.78
N LYS A 114 12.94 3.46 -14.44
CA LYS A 114 11.80 4.26 -13.97
C LYS A 114 10.54 3.43 -13.69
N GLU A 115 10.25 2.42 -14.52
CA GLU A 115 9.15 1.48 -14.27
C GLU A 115 9.29 0.76 -12.92
N LYS A 116 10.51 0.35 -12.57
CA LYS A 116 10.78 -0.31 -11.28
C LYS A 116 10.67 0.67 -10.11
N TYR A 117 11.04 1.93 -10.32
CA TYR A 117 10.85 2.98 -9.33
C TYR A 117 9.36 3.19 -9.06
N VAL A 118 8.55 3.40 -10.10
CA VAL A 118 7.09 3.58 -9.98
C VAL A 118 6.45 2.39 -9.27
N ALA A 119 6.78 1.15 -9.68
CA ALA A 119 6.28 -0.05 -9.02
C ALA A 119 6.69 -0.12 -7.54
N ALA A 120 7.90 0.34 -7.19
CA ALA A 120 8.37 0.37 -5.80
C ALA A 120 7.64 1.43 -4.96
N VAL A 121 7.33 2.59 -5.54
CA VAL A 121 6.50 3.63 -4.90
C VAL A 121 5.08 3.09 -4.65
N VAL A 122 4.41 2.52 -5.65
CA VAL A 122 3.09 1.90 -5.49
C VAL A 122 3.10 0.83 -4.39
N LYS A 123 4.05 -0.10 -4.47
CA LYS A 123 4.23 -1.15 -3.45
C LYS A 123 4.47 -0.57 -2.06
N TYR A 124 5.16 0.55 -1.97
CA TYR A 124 5.38 1.21 -0.70
C TYR A 124 4.07 1.69 -0.08
N HIS A 125 3.25 2.43 -0.83
CA HIS A 125 1.99 2.99 -0.35
C HIS A 125 0.98 1.92 0.10
N PHE A 126 0.86 0.82 -0.66
CA PHE A 126 -0.15 -0.22 -0.37
C PHE A 126 0.36 -1.39 0.50
N THR A 127 1.67 -1.64 0.53
CA THR A 127 2.20 -2.85 1.17
C THR A 127 3.28 -2.53 2.20
N SER A 128 4.41 -1.94 1.79
CA SER A 128 5.57 -1.83 2.68
C SER A 128 5.32 -0.91 3.87
N ALA A 129 4.61 0.19 3.64
CA ALA A 129 4.19 1.17 4.63
C ALA A 129 3.36 0.59 5.78
N VAL A 130 2.52 -0.37 5.45
CA VAL A 130 1.40 -0.83 6.28
C VAL A 130 1.46 -2.33 6.55
N ARG A 131 2.61 -2.96 6.25
CA ARG A 131 2.77 -4.43 6.22
C ARG A 131 2.26 -5.12 7.48
N LYS A 132 2.54 -4.54 8.66
CA LYS A 132 2.15 -5.13 9.94
C LYS A 132 0.64 -5.04 10.16
N GLN A 133 0.06 -3.87 9.92
CA GLN A 133 -1.38 -3.63 10.00
C GLN A 133 -2.16 -4.51 9.01
N LEU A 134 -1.73 -4.51 7.75
CA LEU A 134 -2.33 -5.33 6.69
C LEU A 134 -2.28 -6.80 7.07
N ARG A 135 -1.12 -7.30 7.54
CA ARG A 135 -1.00 -8.68 8.01
C ARG A 135 -1.96 -8.99 9.15
N SER A 136 -2.06 -8.13 10.17
CA SER A 136 -3.02 -8.33 11.27
C SER A 136 -4.46 -8.40 10.77
N LEU A 137 -4.84 -7.53 9.84
CA LEU A 137 -6.17 -7.56 9.22
C LEU A 137 -6.42 -8.88 8.48
N LEU A 138 -5.48 -9.32 7.64
CA LEU A 138 -5.59 -10.57 6.89
C LEU A 138 -5.66 -11.79 7.81
N GLU A 139 -4.80 -11.87 8.83
CA GLU A 139 -4.83 -12.94 9.83
C GLU A 139 -6.20 -13.02 10.52
N GLY A 140 -6.78 -11.88 10.90
CA GLY A 140 -8.12 -11.84 11.49
C GLY A 140 -9.21 -12.33 10.54
N MET A 141 -9.12 -11.99 9.25
CA MET A 141 -10.05 -12.47 8.24
C MET A 141 -9.92 -13.97 8.01
N TRP A 142 -8.68 -14.48 7.93
CA TRP A 142 -8.37 -15.89 7.70
C TRP A 142 -8.77 -16.82 8.84
N GLU A 143 -8.89 -16.30 10.06
CA GLU A 143 -9.45 -17.04 11.20
C GLU A 143 -10.94 -17.36 11.06
N VAL A 144 -11.66 -16.64 10.19
CA VAL A 144 -13.10 -16.83 9.99
C VAL A 144 -13.40 -17.47 8.64
N VAL A 145 -12.70 -17.03 7.58
CA VAL A 145 -12.84 -17.57 6.22
C VAL A 145 -11.47 -18.01 5.74
N PRO A 146 -11.26 -19.28 5.33
CA PRO A 146 -9.96 -19.76 4.88
C PRO A 146 -9.36 -18.88 3.78
N SER A 147 -8.04 -18.67 3.82
CA SER A 147 -7.35 -17.97 2.75
C SER A 147 -7.60 -18.65 1.40
N PRO A 148 -7.73 -17.91 0.29
CA PRO A 148 -7.76 -18.48 -1.05
C PRO A 148 -6.54 -19.38 -1.33
N ASP A 149 -5.38 -19.04 -0.75
CA ASP A 149 -4.13 -19.81 -0.86
C ASP A 149 -4.11 -21.10 -0.01
N LEU A 150 -5.13 -21.33 0.83
CA LEU A 150 -5.26 -22.52 1.69
C LEU A 150 -6.31 -23.51 1.14
N GLN A 151 -6.76 -23.33 -0.10
CA GLN A 151 -7.59 -24.31 -0.80
C GLN A 151 -6.67 -25.21 -1.65
N ASP A 152 -6.01 -26.16 -0.98
CA ASP A 152 -5.46 -27.37 -1.61
C ASP A 152 -6.57 -28.42 -1.83
#